data_AF-A0A835XZD0-F1
#
_entry.id   AF-A0A835XZD0-F1
#
_cell.length_a   1.000
_cell.length_b   1.000
_cell.length_c   1.000
_cell.angle_alpha   90.00
_cell.angle_beta   90.00
_cell.angle_gamma   90.00
#
_symmetry.space_group_name_H-M   'P 1'
#
loop_
_entity.id
_entity.type
_entity.pdbx_description
1 polymer ?
#
loop_
_entity_poly.entity_id
_entity_poly.type
_entity_poly.pdbx_seq_one_letter_code
_entity_poly.pdbx_strand_id
1 'polypeptide(L)'
;MMALFVLFPSWANAGFSIFSCYLVDNTPSLGQRGSATESLNGFEFALATAPSGYWTRDMQQECYVGAHASFYVPLGVVFLLVFCVSPPVVNFVLLWRVRHKLDNHHTIQVYGFMYNRYRRRWFWWDSVLMCQTLALVAVEVFGGVLEVVYQALTLQILLMCFGGVNMTIKPSKDALLRHLEFWSCVVLSTTIALNLHFVTGTDALVDEAGGVAIGVLVLVINLALIAVFAATLARASWPRVRAVGARALEYGGYLRRMRQPADAVEPPPEAAKEELPQQDDAAAAFESKPGSQA
;
A
#
# COMPACT_ATOMS: atom_id res chain seq x y z
N MET A 1 -13.49 1.33 -0.14
CA MET A 1 -13.08 0.64 -1.39
C MET A 1 -11.57 0.51 -1.53
N MET A 2 -10.79 1.59 -1.45
CA MET A 2 -9.32 1.54 -1.71
C MET A 2 -8.55 0.59 -0.80
N ALA A 3 -8.81 0.62 0.52
CA ALA A 3 -8.16 -0.28 1.47
C ALA A 3 -8.40 -1.77 1.16
N LEU A 4 -9.57 -2.08 0.60
CA LEU A 4 -9.98 -3.44 0.21
C LEU A 4 -9.10 -3.99 -0.93
N PHE A 5 -8.70 -3.11 -1.86
CA PHE A 5 -7.76 -3.47 -2.94
C PHE A 5 -6.31 -3.57 -2.46
N VAL A 6 -5.91 -2.74 -1.49
CA VAL A 6 -4.55 -2.78 -0.94
C VAL A 6 -4.31 -4.06 -0.13
N LEU A 7 -5.32 -4.51 0.63
CA LEU A 7 -5.23 -5.72 1.46
C LEU A 7 -5.53 -7.01 0.68
N PHE A 8 -5.87 -6.90 -0.60
CA PHE A 8 -6.27 -8.02 -1.45
C PHE A 8 -5.24 -9.17 -1.49
N PRO A 9 -3.92 -8.93 -1.65
CA PRO A 9 -2.93 -10.02 -1.63
C PRO A 9 -2.93 -10.78 -0.30
N SER A 10 -3.06 -10.07 0.82
CA SER A 10 -3.09 -10.67 2.16
C SER A 10 -4.31 -11.54 2.37
N TRP A 11 -5.48 -11.11 1.88
CA TRP A 11 -6.71 -11.90 1.96
C TRP A 11 -6.66 -13.13 1.06
N ALA A 12 -6.13 -12.98 -0.16
CA ALA A 12 -5.90 -14.11 -1.05
C ALA A 12 -5.00 -15.16 -0.39
N ASN A 13 -3.92 -14.73 0.25
CA ASN A 13 -3.00 -15.63 0.93
C ASN A 13 -3.71 -16.35 2.09
N ALA A 14 -4.43 -15.61 2.93
CA ALA A 14 -5.22 -16.18 4.02
C ALA A 14 -6.26 -17.21 3.50
N GLY A 15 -7.00 -16.85 2.45
CA GLY A 15 -8.01 -17.73 1.85
C GLY A 15 -7.41 -19.01 1.25
N PHE A 16 -6.36 -18.89 0.43
CA PHE A 16 -5.70 -20.07 -0.16
C PHE A 16 -5.02 -20.94 0.90
N SER A 17 -4.48 -20.35 1.96
CA SER A 17 -3.79 -21.11 3.01
C SER A 17 -4.69 -22.05 3.82
N ILE A 18 -6.01 -21.86 3.75
CA ILE A 18 -6.98 -22.83 4.29
C ILE A 18 -6.88 -24.16 3.55
N PHE A 19 -6.56 -24.14 2.25
CA PHE A 19 -6.44 -25.34 1.40
C PHE A 19 -5.00 -25.84 1.27
N SER A 20 -4.04 -25.11 1.84
CA SER A 20 -2.62 -25.47 1.81
C SER A 20 -2.36 -26.57 2.81
N CYS A 21 -1.67 -27.61 2.35
CA CYS A 21 -1.25 -28.71 3.19
C CYS A 21 0.22 -28.99 2.97
N TYR A 22 0.85 -29.50 4.00
CA TYR A 22 2.27 -29.78 4.03
C TYR A 22 2.51 -31.24 4.42
N LEU A 23 3.39 -31.91 3.69
CA LEU A 23 3.83 -33.27 4.01
C LEU A 23 5.06 -33.18 4.90
N VAL A 24 4.93 -33.68 6.13
CA VAL A 24 6.01 -33.59 7.14
C VAL A 24 7.12 -34.60 6.84
N ASP A 25 6.79 -35.76 6.26
CA ASP A 25 7.75 -36.79 5.88
C ASP A 25 7.49 -37.36 4.48
N ASN A 26 8.41 -37.09 3.56
CA ASN A 26 8.52 -37.78 2.26
C ASN A 26 9.64 -38.83 2.28
N THR A 27 10.16 -39.20 3.44
CA THR A 27 11.11 -40.32 3.48
C THR A 27 10.33 -41.55 3.01
N PRO A 28 10.79 -42.26 1.96
CA PRO A 28 10.25 -43.59 1.74
C PRO A 28 10.52 -44.30 3.05
N SER A 29 9.46 -44.66 3.76
CA SER A 29 9.56 -45.65 4.81
C SER A 29 10.27 -46.80 4.11
N LEU A 30 11.56 -46.95 4.40
CA LEU A 30 12.26 -48.18 4.14
C LEU A 30 11.33 -49.19 4.79
N GLY A 31 10.71 -50.03 3.95
CA GLY A 31 10.17 -51.32 4.34
C GLY A 31 11.28 -52.24 4.85
N GLN A 32 12.25 -51.70 5.56
CA GLN A 32 13.19 -52.42 6.35
C GLN A 32 12.60 -52.40 7.74
N ARG A 33 11.98 -53.54 8.07
CA ARG A 33 12.07 -54.15 9.39
C ARG A 33 13.52 -54.03 9.88
N GLY A 34 13.90 -52.87 10.40
CA GLY A 34 15.00 -52.70 11.31
C GLY A 34 14.47 -53.15 12.65
N SER A 35 14.94 -54.31 13.09
CA SER A 35 14.70 -54.86 14.42
C SER A 35 14.77 -53.78 15.48
N ALA A 36 13.73 -53.71 16.29
CA ALA A 36 13.73 -53.00 17.55
C ALA A 36 14.87 -53.52 18.44
N THR A 37 16.00 -52.82 18.43
CA THR A 37 16.97 -52.77 19.54
C THR A 37 17.91 -51.61 19.28
N GLU A 38 17.52 -50.41 19.69
CA GLU A 38 18.40 -49.43 20.33
C GLU A 38 17.53 -48.28 20.86
N SER A 39 16.95 -48.53 22.03
CA SER A 39 16.49 -47.48 22.94
C SER A 39 17.71 -46.99 23.71
N LEU A 40 18.11 -45.74 23.48
CA LEU A 40 18.81 -44.94 24.48
C LEU A 40 18.66 -43.45 24.16
N ASN A 41 17.79 -42.81 24.93
CA ASN A 41 17.70 -41.36 25.14
C ASN A 41 17.42 -40.50 23.89
N GLY A 42 16.22 -40.65 23.33
CA GLY A 42 15.69 -39.70 22.38
C GLY A 42 14.17 -39.70 22.50
N PHE A 43 13.62 -38.55 22.86
CA PHE A 43 12.20 -38.22 22.79
C PHE A 43 11.53 -38.95 21.61
N GLU A 44 10.52 -39.78 21.89
CA GLU A 44 9.75 -40.48 20.85
C GLU A 44 9.10 -39.44 19.92
N PHE A 45 9.82 -39.05 18.87
CA PHE A 45 9.21 -38.57 17.63
C PHE A 45 8.62 -39.80 16.94
N ALA A 46 7.64 -40.42 17.59
CA ALA A 46 6.85 -41.50 17.02
C ALA A 46 6.03 -40.88 15.89
N LEU A 47 6.63 -40.92 14.70
CA LEU A 47 5.95 -41.16 13.44
C LEU A 47 4.81 -40.18 13.17
N ALA A 48 5.16 -38.98 12.69
CA ALA A 48 4.29 -38.19 11.81
C ALA A 48 4.11 -38.87 10.43
N THR A 49 4.00 -40.20 10.43
CA THR A 49 3.82 -41.06 9.26
C THR A 49 2.33 -41.13 8.94
N ALA A 50 1.71 -39.97 8.78
CA ALA A 50 0.43 -39.88 8.12
C ALA A 50 0.69 -39.90 6.60
N PRO A 51 0.14 -40.85 5.83
CA PRO A 51 0.17 -40.78 4.36
C PRO A 51 -0.59 -39.55 3.82
N SER A 52 -1.43 -38.94 4.66
CA SER A 52 -2.13 -37.68 4.46
C SER A 52 -1.33 -36.53 5.07
N GLY A 53 -1.07 -35.46 4.31
CA GLY A 53 -0.40 -34.25 4.83
C GLY A 53 -1.16 -33.58 5.98
N TYR A 54 -0.55 -32.57 6.61
CA TYR A 54 -1.15 -31.78 7.68
C TYR A 54 -1.55 -30.39 7.18
N TRP A 55 -2.52 -29.76 7.84
CA TRP A 55 -2.98 -28.42 7.47
C TRP A 55 -1.95 -27.35 7.85
N THR A 56 -1.52 -26.52 6.89
CA THR A 56 -0.43 -25.55 7.10
C THR A 56 -0.71 -24.52 8.20
N ARG A 57 -1.97 -24.20 8.47
CA ARG A 57 -2.35 -23.22 9.51
C ARG A 57 -2.52 -23.82 10.91
N ASP A 58 -2.80 -25.12 10.99
CA ASP A 58 -2.95 -25.84 12.24
C ASP A 58 -2.47 -27.28 12.06
N MET A 59 -1.23 -27.52 12.48
CA MET A 59 -0.58 -28.82 12.37
C MET A 59 -1.17 -29.87 13.32
N GLN A 60 -2.15 -29.52 14.17
CA GLN A 60 -2.91 -30.50 14.96
C GLN A 60 -4.00 -31.21 14.14
N GLN A 61 -4.30 -30.71 12.93
CA GLN A 61 -5.37 -31.24 12.07
C GLN A 61 -4.78 -31.90 10.82
N GLU A 62 -5.32 -33.08 10.48
CA GLU A 62 -5.02 -33.76 9.21
C GLU A 62 -5.61 -32.98 8.02
N CYS A 63 -4.91 -33.03 6.89
CA CYS A 63 -5.34 -32.37 5.66
C CYS A 63 -6.55 -33.09 5.05
N TYR A 64 -7.63 -32.35 4.78
CA TYR A 64 -8.87 -32.87 4.18
C TYR A 64 -9.53 -34.05 4.93
N VAL A 65 -9.30 -34.16 6.24
CA VAL A 65 -9.94 -35.17 7.10
C VAL A 65 -10.58 -34.49 8.32
N GLY A 66 -11.63 -35.10 8.86
CA GLY A 66 -12.30 -34.64 10.08
C GLY A 66 -12.80 -33.19 9.99
N ALA A 67 -12.44 -32.38 11.00
CA ALA A 67 -12.89 -31.00 11.10
C ALA A 67 -12.41 -30.12 9.93
N HIS A 68 -11.22 -30.38 9.39
CA HIS A 68 -10.68 -29.62 8.26
C HIS A 68 -11.58 -29.77 7.03
N ALA A 69 -11.92 -30.99 6.63
CA ALA A 69 -12.80 -31.24 5.49
C ALA A 69 -14.25 -30.80 5.72
N SER A 70 -14.81 -31.04 6.90
CA SER A 70 -16.24 -30.79 7.15
C SER A 70 -16.57 -29.31 7.41
N PHE A 71 -15.65 -28.57 8.04
CA PHE A 71 -15.91 -27.21 8.50
C PHE A 71 -15.05 -26.16 7.78
N TYR A 72 -13.73 -26.33 7.80
CA TYR A 72 -12.81 -25.30 7.31
C TYR A 72 -12.77 -25.22 5.79
N VAL A 73 -12.83 -26.34 5.07
CA VAL A 73 -12.84 -26.37 3.60
C VAL A 73 -14.07 -25.65 3.02
N PRO A 74 -15.32 -25.97 3.41
CA PRO A 74 -16.49 -25.23 2.95
C PRO A 74 -16.44 -23.74 3.30
N LEU A 75 -16.01 -23.41 4.51
CA LEU A 75 -15.84 -22.02 4.94
C LEU A 75 -14.80 -21.29 4.09
N GLY A 76 -13.67 -21.94 3.79
CA GLY A 76 -12.63 -21.44 2.90
C GLY A 76 -13.14 -21.23 1.49
N VAL A 77 -14.01 -22.10 0.97
CA VAL A 77 -14.59 -21.96 -0.37
C VAL A 77 -15.48 -20.72 -0.42
N VAL A 78 -16.35 -20.54 0.57
CA VAL A 78 -17.18 -19.34 0.68
C VAL A 78 -16.32 -18.09 0.81
N PHE A 79 -15.27 -18.13 1.62
CA PHE A 79 -14.34 -17.02 1.78
C PHE A 79 -13.62 -16.66 0.47
N LEU A 80 -13.10 -17.64 -0.28
CA LEU A 80 -12.47 -17.41 -1.57
C LEU A 80 -13.45 -16.80 -2.58
N LEU A 81 -14.67 -17.32 -2.66
CA LEU A 81 -15.67 -16.79 -3.58
C LEU A 81 -16.04 -15.33 -3.23
N VAL A 82 -16.27 -15.02 -1.96
CA VAL A 82 -16.72 -13.70 -1.50
C VAL A 82 -15.59 -12.67 -1.48
N PHE A 83 -14.39 -13.04 -1.03
CA PHE A 83 -13.31 -12.08 -0.79
C PHE A 83 -12.19 -12.10 -1.83
N CYS A 84 -12.01 -13.20 -2.58
CA CYS A 84 -10.95 -13.32 -3.58
C CYS A 84 -11.50 -13.21 -5.00
N VAL A 85 -12.58 -13.93 -5.34
CA VAL A 85 -13.17 -13.94 -6.68
C VAL A 85 -14.13 -12.77 -6.91
N SER A 86 -14.89 -12.38 -5.89
CA SER A 86 -15.86 -11.28 -6.06
C SER A 86 -15.20 -9.94 -6.41
N PRO A 87 -14.06 -9.50 -5.82
CA PRO A 87 -13.46 -8.22 -6.20
C PRO A 87 -13.13 -8.06 -7.69
N PRO A 88 -12.42 -9.00 -8.38
CA PRO A 88 -12.19 -8.89 -9.81
C PRO A 88 -13.48 -8.96 -10.62
N VAL A 89 -14.44 -9.82 -10.25
CA VAL A 89 -15.73 -9.95 -10.97
C VAL A 89 -16.59 -8.70 -10.82
N VAL A 90 -16.73 -8.18 -9.60
CA VAL A 90 -17.49 -6.96 -9.31
C VAL A 90 -16.86 -5.76 -10.01
N ASN A 91 -15.53 -5.63 -9.97
CA ASN A 91 -14.82 -4.58 -10.70
C ASN A 91 -15.12 -4.65 -12.21
N PHE A 92 -15.00 -5.84 -12.80
CA PHE A 92 -15.30 -6.06 -14.21
C PHE A 92 -16.76 -5.72 -14.55
N VAL A 93 -17.72 -6.26 -13.79
CA VAL A 93 -19.16 -6.07 -14.04
C VAL A 93 -19.58 -4.61 -13.86
N LEU A 94 -19.09 -3.93 -12.82
CA LEU A 94 -19.39 -2.50 -12.60
C LEU A 94 -18.92 -1.67 -13.78
N LEU A 95 -17.66 -1.83 -14.19
CA LEU A 95 -17.09 -1.09 -15.32
C LEU A 95 -17.76 -1.46 -16.65
N TRP A 96 -18.15 -2.73 -16.83
CA TRP A 96 -18.88 -3.16 -18.01
C TRP A 96 -20.26 -2.49 -18.12
N ARG A 97 -20.98 -2.36 -17.00
CA ARG A 97 -22.29 -1.68 -16.98
C ARG A 97 -22.19 -0.19 -17.28
N VAL A 98 -21.14 0.48 -16.81
CA VAL A 98 -20.94 1.92 -17.06
C VAL A 98 -20.13 2.22 -18.33
N ARG A 99 -19.79 1.21 -19.15
CA ARG A 99 -18.88 1.32 -20.31
C ARG A 99 -19.22 2.44 -21.31
N HIS A 100 -20.50 2.81 -21.41
CA HIS A 100 -20.98 3.85 -22.30
C HIS A 100 -20.89 5.27 -21.71
N LYS A 101 -20.67 5.41 -20.40
CA LYS A 101 -20.65 6.68 -19.65
C LYS A 101 -19.29 6.95 -18.96
N LEU A 102 -18.20 6.33 -19.41
CA LEU A 102 -16.86 6.49 -18.82
C LEU A 102 -16.33 7.93 -18.82
N ASP A 103 -16.82 8.79 -19.71
CA ASP A 103 -16.36 10.19 -19.79
C ASP A 103 -17.20 11.13 -18.92
N ASN A 104 -18.26 10.64 -18.27
CA ASN A 104 -19.10 11.47 -17.41
C ASN A 104 -18.37 11.81 -16.11
N HIS A 105 -18.41 13.09 -15.70
CA HIS A 105 -17.72 13.60 -14.52
C HIS A 105 -18.07 12.81 -13.25
N HIS A 106 -19.36 12.47 -13.06
CA HIS A 106 -19.80 11.66 -11.92
C HIS A 106 -19.19 10.24 -11.95
N THR A 107 -19.05 9.64 -13.13
CA THR A 107 -18.47 8.29 -13.27
C THR A 107 -16.97 8.31 -12.99
N ILE A 108 -16.27 9.36 -13.43
CA ILE A 108 -14.84 9.57 -13.15
C ILE A 108 -14.61 9.78 -11.65
N GLN A 109 -15.45 10.53 -10.96
CA GLN A 109 -15.30 10.76 -9.52
C GLN A 109 -15.47 9.46 -8.70
N VAL A 110 -16.44 8.61 -9.06
CA VAL A 110 -16.75 7.39 -8.31
C VAL A 110 -15.83 6.23 -8.69
N TYR A 111 -15.64 5.99 -9.99
CA TYR A 111 -14.94 4.81 -10.52
C TYR A 111 -13.56 5.12 -11.12
N GLY A 112 -13.18 6.40 -11.21
CA GLY A 112 -11.95 6.81 -11.91
C GLY A 112 -10.69 6.17 -11.35
N PHE A 113 -10.65 5.82 -10.06
CA PHE A 113 -9.53 5.06 -9.52
C PHE A 113 -9.25 3.76 -10.27
N MET A 114 -10.31 3.03 -10.67
CA MET A 114 -10.20 1.70 -11.26
C MET A 114 -9.76 1.75 -12.72
N TYR A 115 -10.26 2.71 -13.51
CA TYR A 115 -10.05 2.71 -14.96
C TYR A 115 -9.26 3.92 -15.51
N ASN A 116 -9.12 5.03 -14.76
CA ASN A 116 -8.60 6.28 -15.35
C ASN A 116 -7.13 6.16 -15.78
N ARG A 117 -6.35 5.27 -15.15
CA ARG A 117 -4.97 4.95 -15.54
C ARG A 117 -4.85 4.20 -16.87
N TYR A 118 -5.93 3.59 -17.36
CA TYR A 118 -5.93 2.71 -18.53
C TYR A 118 -6.57 3.35 -19.76
N ARG A 119 -6.07 2.99 -20.95
CA ARG A 119 -6.69 3.38 -22.22
C ARG A 119 -8.14 2.87 -22.27
N ARG A 120 -9.02 3.60 -22.94
CA ARG A 120 -10.45 3.28 -23.03
C ARG A 120 -10.75 1.88 -23.57
N ARG A 121 -9.89 1.33 -24.43
CA ARG A 121 -10.00 -0.06 -24.93
C ARG A 121 -9.79 -1.11 -23.82
N TRP A 122 -8.99 -0.79 -22.81
CA TRP A 122 -8.54 -1.69 -21.74
C TRP A 122 -9.06 -1.22 -20.38
N PHE A 123 -10.27 -0.66 -20.32
CA PHE A 123 -10.82 -0.10 -19.09
C PHE A 123 -10.95 -1.13 -17.94
N TRP A 124 -11.10 -2.41 -18.27
CA TRP A 124 -11.26 -3.54 -17.36
C TRP A 124 -9.92 -4.18 -16.92
N TRP A 125 -8.78 -3.59 -17.32
CA TRP A 125 -7.46 -4.16 -17.05
C TRP A 125 -7.14 -4.30 -15.56
N ASP A 126 -7.74 -3.48 -14.72
CA ASP A 126 -7.62 -3.57 -13.27
C ASP A 126 -8.06 -4.94 -12.73
N SER A 127 -9.10 -5.53 -13.33
CA SER A 127 -9.56 -6.89 -12.99
C SER A 127 -8.54 -7.95 -13.42
N VAL A 128 -7.81 -7.74 -14.53
CA VAL A 128 -6.72 -8.63 -14.98
C VAL A 128 -5.57 -8.61 -13.99
N LEU A 129 -5.19 -7.43 -13.50
CA LEU A 129 -4.14 -7.31 -12.49
C LEU A 129 -4.53 -8.00 -11.17
N MET A 130 -5.80 -7.96 -10.77
CA MET A 130 -6.28 -8.70 -9.61
C MET A 130 -6.21 -10.22 -9.82
N CYS A 131 -6.61 -10.70 -11.00
CA CYS A 131 -6.47 -12.11 -11.35
C CYS A 131 -4.99 -12.55 -11.39
N GLN A 132 -4.09 -11.69 -11.89
CA GLN A 132 -2.65 -11.92 -11.83
C GLN A 132 -2.16 -12.07 -10.38
N THR A 133 -2.57 -11.17 -9.49
CA THR A 133 -2.22 -11.26 -8.07
C THR A 133 -2.74 -12.55 -7.45
N LEU A 134 -3.99 -12.95 -7.75
CA LEU A 134 -4.52 -14.24 -7.28
C LEU A 134 -3.68 -15.43 -7.76
N ALA A 135 -3.25 -15.42 -9.03
CA ALA A 135 -2.43 -16.49 -9.59
C ALA A 135 -1.05 -16.55 -8.93
N LEU A 136 -0.40 -15.40 -8.69
CA LEU A 136 0.87 -15.33 -7.96
C LEU A 136 0.75 -15.89 -6.55
N VAL A 137 -0.26 -15.45 -5.80
CA VAL A 137 -0.49 -15.90 -4.42
C VAL A 137 -0.89 -17.38 -4.37
N ALA A 138 -1.66 -17.86 -5.34
CA ALA A 138 -2.00 -19.28 -5.44
C ALA A 138 -0.74 -20.13 -5.63
N VAL A 139 0.14 -19.75 -6.56
CA VAL A 139 1.42 -20.46 -6.77
C VAL A 139 2.31 -20.39 -5.52
N GLU A 140 2.35 -19.26 -4.83
CA GLU A 140 3.08 -19.11 -3.57
C GLU A 140 2.56 -20.07 -2.48
N VAL A 141 1.24 -20.14 -2.29
CA VAL A 141 0.62 -20.91 -1.20
C VAL A 141 0.59 -22.41 -1.48
N PHE A 142 0.28 -22.82 -2.72
CA PHE A 142 0.26 -24.23 -3.11
C PHE A 142 1.65 -24.76 -3.49
N GLY A 143 2.58 -23.85 -3.80
CA GLY A 143 3.97 -24.18 -4.09
C GLY A 143 4.70 -24.85 -2.93
N GLY A 144 4.23 -24.72 -1.69
CA GLY A 144 4.80 -25.39 -0.52
C GLY A 144 4.74 -26.93 -0.56
N VAL A 145 3.98 -27.53 -1.49
CA VAL A 145 4.00 -28.98 -1.75
C VAL A 145 5.12 -29.36 -2.73
N LEU A 146 5.57 -28.42 -3.55
CA LEU A 146 6.61 -28.62 -4.54
C LEU A 146 8.00 -28.37 -3.92
N GLU A 147 9.04 -28.87 -4.59
CA GLU A 147 10.40 -28.42 -4.29
C GLU A 147 10.52 -26.91 -4.52
N VAL A 148 11.27 -26.22 -3.65
CA VAL A 148 11.44 -24.76 -3.69
C VAL A 148 11.89 -24.27 -5.07
N VAL A 149 12.71 -25.06 -5.78
CA VAL A 149 13.15 -24.79 -7.14
C VAL A 149 11.97 -24.71 -8.13
N TYR A 150 11.07 -25.69 -8.12
CA TYR A 150 9.91 -25.71 -9.03
C TYR A 150 8.91 -24.60 -8.70
N GLN A 151 8.71 -24.29 -7.41
CA GLN A 151 7.90 -23.14 -6.99
C GLN A 151 8.48 -21.83 -7.53
N ALA A 152 9.78 -21.59 -7.35
CA ALA A 152 10.46 -20.40 -7.82
C ALA A 152 10.41 -20.26 -9.35
N LEU A 153 10.63 -21.35 -10.10
CA LEU A 153 10.53 -21.36 -11.56
C LEU A 153 9.11 -21.08 -12.05
N THR A 154 8.08 -21.60 -11.37
CA THR A 154 6.68 -21.35 -11.72
C THR A 154 6.33 -19.87 -11.51
N LEU A 155 6.74 -19.28 -10.39
CA LEU A 155 6.57 -17.85 -10.13
C LEU A 155 7.31 -17.00 -11.17
N GLN A 156 8.53 -17.39 -11.53
CA GLN A 156 9.34 -16.72 -12.54
C GLN A 156 8.65 -16.69 -13.91
N ILE A 157 8.18 -17.85 -14.39
CA ILE A 157 7.49 -17.96 -15.67
C ILE A 157 6.23 -17.09 -15.66
N LEU A 158 5.46 -17.13 -14.56
CA LEU A 158 4.24 -16.35 -14.45
C LEU A 158 4.54 -14.84 -14.51
N LEU A 159 5.54 -14.36 -13.77
CA LEU A 159 5.97 -12.95 -13.81
C LEU A 159 6.46 -12.53 -15.20
N MET A 160 7.25 -13.37 -15.88
CA MET A 160 7.71 -13.08 -17.25
C MET A 160 6.54 -13.01 -18.23
N CYS A 161 5.61 -13.95 -18.17
CA CYS A 161 4.41 -13.96 -19.02
C CYS A 161 3.58 -12.69 -18.80
N PHE A 162 3.28 -12.33 -17.54
CA PHE A 162 2.51 -11.13 -17.24
C PHE A 162 3.26 -9.85 -17.62
N GLY A 163 4.57 -9.76 -17.38
CA GLY A 163 5.39 -8.64 -17.81
C GLY A 163 5.40 -8.46 -19.32
N GLY A 164 5.53 -9.57 -20.07
CA GLY A 164 5.44 -9.58 -21.53
C GLY A 164 4.07 -9.15 -22.06
N VAL A 165 2.99 -9.67 -21.48
CA VAL A 165 1.61 -9.28 -21.81
C VAL A 165 1.38 -7.78 -21.56
N ASN A 166 1.80 -7.25 -20.42
CA ASN A 166 1.67 -5.83 -20.10
C ASN A 166 2.45 -4.94 -21.10
N MET A 167 3.64 -5.38 -21.54
CA MET A 167 4.47 -4.64 -22.48
C MET A 167 3.91 -4.66 -23.93
N THR A 168 3.27 -5.75 -24.33
CA THR A 168 2.65 -5.88 -25.67
C THR A 168 1.34 -5.10 -25.76
N ILE A 169 0.45 -5.28 -24.78
CA ILE A 169 -0.90 -4.68 -24.77
C ILE A 169 -0.87 -3.17 -24.45
N LYS A 170 0.11 -2.72 -23.63
CA LYS A 170 0.29 -1.32 -23.21
C LYS A 170 -1.02 -0.71 -22.67
N PRO A 171 -1.62 -1.33 -21.63
CA PRO A 171 -2.93 -0.95 -21.11
C PRO A 171 -2.93 0.47 -20.51
N SER A 172 -1.87 0.85 -19.82
CA SER A 172 -1.76 2.15 -19.13
C SER A 172 -1.58 3.32 -20.11
N LYS A 173 -2.23 4.46 -19.83
CA LYS A 173 -2.13 5.69 -20.66
C LYS A 173 -0.74 6.30 -20.58
N ASP A 174 -0.23 6.45 -19.36
CA ASP A 174 1.03 7.13 -19.09
C ASP A 174 2.24 6.24 -19.40
N ALA A 175 3.19 6.78 -20.16
CA ALA A 175 4.41 6.06 -20.52
C ALA A 175 5.28 5.76 -19.30
N LEU A 176 5.41 6.71 -18.38
CA LEU A 176 6.16 6.54 -17.14
C LEU A 176 5.62 5.37 -16.33
N LEU A 177 4.29 5.29 -16.12
CA LEU A 177 3.68 4.20 -15.35
C LEU A 177 3.91 2.84 -16.02
N ARG A 178 3.79 2.76 -17.35
CA ARG A 178 4.11 1.52 -18.10
C ARG A 178 5.56 1.07 -17.90
N HIS A 179 6.51 2.00 -17.96
CA HIS A 179 7.92 1.68 -17.75
C HIS A 179 8.18 1.24 -16.32
N LEU A 180 7.62 1.91 -15.31
CA LEU A 180 7.77 1.51 -13.91
C LEU A 180 7.21 0.10 -13.66
N GLU A 181 6.02 -0.20 -14.21
CA GLU A 181 5.41 -1.53 -14.12
C GLU A 181 6.31 -2.60 -14.75
N PHE A 182 6.85 -2.34 -15.94
CA PHE A 182 7.80 -3.23 -16.60
C PHE A 182 9.10 -3.42 -15.81
N TRP A 183 9.75 -2.33 -15.38
CA TRP A 183 10.98 -2.38 -14.61
C TRP A 183 10.80 -3.11 -13.27
N SER A 184 9.65 -2.96 -12.62
CA SER A 184 9.33 -3.70 -11.40
C SER A 184 9.23 -5.21 -11.64
N CYS A 185 8.57 -5.63 -12.72
CA CYS A 185 8.50 -7.04 -13.09
C CYS A 185 9.88 -7.62 -13.42
N VAL A 186 10.72 -6.85 -14.13
CA VAL A 186 12.09 -7.25 -14.47
C VAL A 186 12.93 -7.41 -13.20
N VAL A 187 12.92 -6.43 -12.30
CA VAL A 187 13.67 -6.49 -11.04
C VAL A 187 13.22 -7.66 -10.17
N LEU A 188 11.91 -7.89 -10.05
CA LEU A 188 11.37 -9.01 -9.28
C LEU A 188 11.75 -10.36 -9.89
N SER A 189 11.71 -10.46 -11.22
CA SER A 189 12.14 -11.68 -11.94
C SER A 189 13.64 -11.93 -11.76
N THR A 190 14.47 -10.89 -11.82
CA THR A 190 15.91 -11.01 -11.55
C THR A 190 16.16 -11.42 -10.09
N THR A 191 15.36 -10.89 -9.16
CA THR A 191 15.47 -11.23 -7.73
C THR A 191 15.19 -12.71 -7.48
N ILE A 192 14.12 -13.26 -8.08
CA ILE A 192 13.81 -14.69 -7.95
C ILE A 192 14.90 -15.55 -8.59
N ALA A 193 15.41 -15.17 -9.77
CA ALA A 193 16.50 -15.88 -10.43
C ALA A 193 17.79 -15.90 -9.59
N LEU A 194 18.16 -14.77 -8.97
CA LEU A 194 19.33 -14.70 -8.08
C LEU A 194 19.13 -15.50 -6.80
N ASN A 195 17.93 -15.47 -6.22
CA ASN A 195 17.62 -16.23 -5.01
C ASN A 195 17.68 -17.74 -5.22
N LEU A 196 17.43 -18.21 -6.45
CA LEU A 196 17.49 -19.63 -6.78
C LEU A 196 18.90 -20.22 -6.56
N HIS A 197 19.95 -19.42 -6.72
CA HIS A 197 21.33 -19.86 -6.46
C HIS A 197 21.56 -20.28 -5.00
N PHE A 198 20.87 -19.66 -4.04
CA PHE A 198 20.94 -20.05 -2.63
C PHE A 198 20.19 -21.36 -2.33
N VAL A 199 19.20 -21.72 -3.15
CA VAL A 199 18.36 -22.91 -2.95
C VAL A 199 18.99 -24.15 -3.56
N THR A 200 19.63 -24.04 -4.72
CA THR A 200 20.16 -25.19 -5.46
C THR A 200 21.45 -25.77 -4.89
N GLY A 201 21.92 -25.32 -3.72
CA GLY A 201 23.07 -25.90 -3.03
C GLY A 201 24.34 -25.94 -3.88
N THR A 202 24.53 -24.96 -4.78
CA THR A 202 25.78 -24.81 -5.53
C THR A 202 26.91 -24.28 -4.65
N ASP A 203 27.00 -24.78 -3.42
CA ASP A 203 28.04 -24.49 -2.43
C ASP A 203 29.43 -24.91 -2.96
N ALA A 204 29.45 -25.79 -3.97
CA ALA A 204 30.68 -26.18 -4.68
C ALA A 204 31.15 -25.17 -5.75
N LEU A 205 30.33 -24.21 -6.17
CA LEU A 205 30.64 -23.25 -7.26
C LEU A 205 30.65 -21.79 -6.81
N VAL A 206 29.99 -21.47 -5.71
CA VAL A 206 29.91 -20.12 -5.16
C VAL A 206 30.61 -20.12 -3.81
N ASP A 207 31.83 -19.56 -3.78
CA ASP A 207 32.56 -19.31 -2.54
C ASP A 207 31.71 -18.43 -1.59
N GLU A 208 32.01 -18.45 -0.29
CA GLU A 208 31.34 -17.61 0.73
C GLU A 208 31.25 -16.14 0.27
N ALA A 209 32.30 -15.64 -0.37
CA ALA A 209 32.35 -14.30 -0.95
C ALA A 209 31.33 -14.09 -2.09
N GLY A 210 31.08 -15.11 -2.91
CA GLY A 210 30.11 -15.07 -4.00
C GLY A 210 28.65 -15.05 -3.50
N GLY A 211 28.34 -15.79 -2.44
CA GLY A 211 27.01 -15.78 -1.82
C GLY A 211 26.68 -14.40 -1.25
N VAL A 212 27.64 -13.80 -0.52
CA VAL A 212 27.51 -12.43 -0.02
C VAL A 212 27.33 -11.43 -1.16
N ALA A 213 28.10 -11.56 -2.25
CA ALA A 213 27.99 -10.66 -3.40
C ALA A 213 26.60 -10.72 -4.07
N ILE A 214 26.02 -11.93 -4.25
CA ILE A 214 24.67 -12.10 -4.80
C ILE A 214 23.63 -11.48 -3.87
N GLY A 215 23.74 -11.70 -2.56
CA GLY A 215 22.81 -11.11 -1.57
C GLY A 215 22.85 -9.58 -1.58
N VAL A 216 24.04 -8.99 -1.61
CA VAL A 216 24.22 -7.53 -1.75
C VAL A 216 23.64 -7.04 -3.07
N LEU A 217 23.85 -7.75 -4.17
CA LEU A 217 23.29 -7.40 -5.47
C LEU A 217 21.76 -7.37 -5.45
N VAL A 218 21.12 -8.40 -4.88
CA VAL A 218 19.66 -8.46 -4.71
C VAL A 218 19.17 -7.25 -3.92
N LEU A 219 19.81 -6.94 -2.79
CA LEU A 219 19.44 -5.80 -1.95
C LEU A 219 19.56 -4.47 -2.71
N VAL A 220 20.69 -4.25 -3.40
CA VAL A 220 20.96 -3.02 -4.15
C VAL A 220 19.94 -2.80 -5.26
N ILE A 221 19.63 -3.83 -6.06
CA ILE A 221 18.69 -3.70 -7.17
C ILE A 221 17.27 -3.37 -6.66
N ASN A 222 16.82 -4.03 -5.58
CA ASN A 222 15.49 -3.77 -5.01
C ASN A 222 15.41 -2.37 -4.36
N LEU A 223 16.43 -1.95 -3.62
CA LEU A 223 16.49 -0.60 -3.04
C LEU A 223 16.56 0.48 -4.12
N ALA A 224 17.30 0.24 -5.21
CA ALA A 224 17.36 1.16 -6.34
C ALA A 224 15.98 1.33 -7.00
N LEU A 225 15.22 0.25 -7.19
CA LEU A 225 13.85 0.32 -7.70
C LEU A 225 12.95 1.17 -6.80
N ILE A 226 12.99 0.93 -5.48
CA ILE A 226 12.20 1.68 -4.50
C ILE A 226 12.61 3.16 -4.52
N ALA A 227 13.90 3.47 -4.57
CA ALA A 227 14.40 4.84 -4.64
C ALA A 227 13.92 5.55 -5.91
N VAL A 228 13.90 4.88 -7.08
CA VAL A 228 13.35 5.42 -8.33
C VAL A 228 11.85 5.69 -8.20
N PHE A 229 11.10 4.78 -7.59
CA PHE A 229 9.65 4.96 -7.36
C PHE A 229 9.39 6.14 -6.42
N ALA A 230 10.12 6.22 -5.30
CA ALA A 230 10.02 7.32 -4.35
C ALA A 230 10.38 8.66 -5.00
N ALA A 231 11.47 8.71 -5.79
CA ALA A 231 11.91 9.92 -6.46
C ALA A 231 10.93 10.38 -7.55
N THR A 232 10.33 9.47 -8.30
CA THR A 232 9.31 9.80 -9.32
C THR A 232 8.02 10.31 -8.66
N LEU A 233 7.56 9.67 -7.58
CA LEU A 233 6.42 10.13 -6.79
C LEU A 233 6.68 11.49 -6.13
N ALA A 234 7.86 11.69 -5.53
CA ALA A 234 8.28 12.95 -4.96
C ALA A 234 8.26 14.05 -6.02
N ARG A 235 8.90 13.84 -7.18
CA ARG A 235 8.89 14.82 -8.28
C ARG A 235 7.49 15.14 -8.80
N ALA A 236 6.61 14.14 -8.91
CA ALA A 236 5.24 14.33 -9.38
C ALA A 236 4.35 15.08 -8.37
N SER A 237 4.57 14.85 -7.07
CA SER A 237 3.80 15.48 -5.98
C SER A 237 4.37 16.82 -5.52
N TRP A 238 5.66 17.08 -5.76
CA TRP A 238 6.39 18.27 -5.30
C TRP A 238 5.71 19.60 -5.62
N PRO A 239 5.17 19.84 -6.84
CA PRO A 239 4.50 21.11 -7.14
C PRO A 239 3.22 21.30 -6.32
N ARG A 240 2.46 20.21 -6.10
CA ARG A 240 1.22 20.25 -5.31
C ARG A 240 1.51 20.47 -3.84
N VAL A 241 2.51 19.76 -3.30
CA VAL A 241 2.96 19.91 -1.91
C VAL A 241 3.48 21.32 -1.66
N ARG A 242 4.28 21.89 -2.57
CA ARG A 242 4.75 23.28 -2.48
C ARG A 242 3.60 24.28 -2.52
N ALA A 243 2.61 24.08 -3.39
CA ALA A 243 1.45 24.97 -3.46
C ALA A 243 0.59 24.93 -2.18
N VAL A 244 0.36 23.74 -1.62
CA VAL A 244 -0.36 23.59 -0.34
C VAL A 244 0.45 24.19 0.81
N GLY A 245 1.76 23.93 0.86
CA GLY A 245 2.65 24.49 1.87
C GLY A 245 2.72 26.02 1.83
N ALA A 246 2.78 26.62 0.64
CA ALA A 246 2.73 28.07 0.47
C ALA A 246 1.42 28.67 1.00
N ARG A 247 0.27 28.07 0.65
CA ARG A 247 -1.05 28.50 1.16
C ARG A 247 -1.17 28.35 2.68
N ALA A 248 -0.63 27.27 3.25
CA ALA A 248 -0.63 27.05 4.69
C ALA A 248 0.24 28.09 5.43
N LEU A 249 1.39 28.46 4.87
CA LEU A 249 2.26 29.51 5.41
C LEU A 249 1.59 30.90 5.33
N GLU A 250 0.91 31.23 4.22
CA GLU A 250 0.14 32.46 4.09
C GLU A 250 -1.01 32.54 5.10
N TYR A 251 -1.78 31.46 5.26
CA TYR A 251 -2.88 31.39 6.23
C TYR A 251 -2.36 31.49 7.67
N GLY A 252 -1.23 30.85 7.98
CA GLY A 252 -0.56 30.97 9.27
C GLY A 252 -0.09 32.40 9.55
N GLY A 253 0.43 33.11 8.53
CA GLY A 253 0.80 34.51 8.62
C GLY A 253 -0.39 35.46 8.84
N TYR A 254 -1.53 35.18 8.20
CA TYR A 254 -2.79 35.91 8.41
C TYR A 254 -3.33 35.72 9.83
N LEU A 255 -3.39 34.48 10.32
CA LEU A 255 -3.83 34.17 11.68
C LEU A 255 -2.91 34.80 12.74
N ARG A 256 -1.59 34.85 12.48
CA ARG A 256 -0.62 35.49 13.38
C ARG A 256 -0.81 37.01 13.45
N ARG A 257 -1.17 37.66 12.34
CA ARG A 257 -1.53 39.08 12.27
C ARG A 257 -2.83 39.39 13.00
N MET A 258 -3.84 38.53 12.90
CA MET A 258 -5.10 38.68 13.67
C MET A 258 -4.94 38.40 15.16
N ARG A 259 -3.91 37.64 15.55
CA ARG A 259 -3.60 37.35 16.96
C ARG A 259 -2.76 38.43 17.64
N GLN A 260 -2.07 39.29 16.89
CA GLN A 260 -1.45 40.47 17.48
C GLN A 260 -2.57 41.39 17.97
N PRO A 261 -2.60 41.74 19.27
CA PRO A 261 -3.48 42.79 19.74
C PRO A 261 -3.19 44.05 18.93
N ALA A 262 -4.23 44.84 18.66
CA ALA A 262 -4.10 46.17 18.07
C ALA A 262 -3.36 47.10 19.01
N ASP A 263 -2.04 46.94 19.14
CA ASP A 263 -1.18 47.90 19.80
C ASP A 263 -0.82 48.98 18.78
N ALA A 264 -1.12 50.22 19.17
CA ALA A 264 -0.95 51.49 18.44
C ALA A 264 -2.12 51.94 17.54
N VAL A 265 -3.31 52.16 18.12
CA VAL A 265 -4.03 53.39 17.83
C VAL A 265 -3.77 54.34 19.01
N GLU A 266 -2.83 55.24 18.80
CA GLU A 266 -2.53 56.35 19.70
C GLU A 266 -3.81 57.18 19.89
N PRO A 267 -4.25 57.48 21.12
CA PRO A 267 -5.47 58.26 21.33
C PRO A 267 -5.30 59.69 20.79
N PRO A 268 -6.39 60.35 20.34
CA PRO A 268 -6.31 61.70 19.80
C PRO A 268 -5.79 62.68 20.86
N PRO A 269 -5.12 63.78 20.47
CA PRO A 269 -4.64 64.77 21.42
C PRO A 269 -5.84 65.36 22.17
N GLU A 270 -5.79 65.25 23.49
CA GLU A 270 -6.75 65.79 24.44
C GLU A 270 -6.90 67.30 24.22
N ALA A 271 -8.00 67.70 23.60
CA ALA A 271 -8.36 69.10 23.43
C ALA A 271 -8.95 69.65 24.72
N ALA A 272 -8.36 70.77 25.17
CA ALA A 272 -8.94 71.83 25.99
C ALA A 272 -9.24 71.53 27.47
N LYS A 273 -8.29 71.90 28.34
CA LYS A 273 -8.62 72.60 29.59
C LYS A 273 -8.55 74.10 29.31
N GLU A 274 -9.71 74.69 29.02
CA GLU A 274 -9.92 76.13 28.97
C GLU A 274 -10.08 76.60 30.42
N GLU A 275 -9.05 77.25 30.98
CA GLU A 275 -9.14 77.93 32.27
C GLU A 275 -10.01 79.18 32.10
N LEU A 276 -11.20 79.18 32.72
CA LEU A 276 -11.98 80.41 32.94
C LEU A 276 -11.38 81.17 34.13
N PRO A 277 -11.15 82.49 34.02
CA PRO A 277 -10.59 83.28 35.12
C PRO A 277 -11.65 83.57 36.19
N GLN A 278 -11.26 83.34 37.44
CA GLN A 278 -12.02 83.64 38.64
C GLN A 278 -11.95 85.16 38.89
N GLN A 279 -13.11 85.81 38.85
CA GLN A 279 -13.28 87.25 39.00
C GLN A 279 -14.02 87.51 40.32
N ASP A 280 -13.29 87.91 41.35
CA ASP A 280 -13.78 88.57 42.56
C ASP A 280 -12.70 89.54 43.03
N ASP A 281 -12.92 90.85 42.83
CA ASP A 281 -12.93 91.84 43.90
C ASP A 281 -13.02 93.29 43.36
N ALA A 282 -14.17 93.89 43.66
CA ALA A 282 -14.38 95.23 44.21
C ALA A 282 -13.92 96.53 43.48
N ALA A 283 -14.94 97.36 43.27
CA ALA A 283 -14.98 98.82 43.49
C ALA A 283 -14.21 99.73 42.51
N ALA A 284 -14.88 100.37 41.56
CA ALA A 284 -15.63 101.62 41.74
C ALA A 284 -14.74 102.85 41.98
N ALA A 285 -14.44 103.54 40.88
CA ALA A 285 -14.31 104.99 40.85
C ALA A 285 -14.97 105.49 39.55
N PHE A 286 -15.97 106.36 39.72
CA PHE A 286 -16.32 107.52 38.88
C PHE A 286 -16.05 107.39 37.36
N GLU A 287 -17.00 107.62 36.44
CA GLU A 287 -17.69 108.90 36.29
C GLU A 287 -18.72 108.85 35.13
N SER A 288 -19.78 109.66 35.27
CA SER A 288 -20.60 110.33 34.23
C SER A 288 -21.25 109.58 33.05
N LYS A 289 -22.54 109.24 33.29
CA LYS A 289 -23.76 109.44 32.44
C LYS A 289 -23.71 110.69 31.50
N PRO A 290 -24.69 110.91 30.58
CA PRO A 290 -25.22 110.09 29.47
C PRO A 290 -25.57 110.93 28.19
N GLY A 291 -26.05 110.28 27.13
CA GLY A 291 -26.77 110.95 26.02
C GLY A 291 -26.97 109.99 24.85
N SER A 292 -28.11 109.31 24.76
CA SER A 292 -29.32 109.72 24.03
C SER A 292 -29.30 109.32 22.54
N GLN A 293 -30.08 108.26 22.28
CA GLN A 293 -31.02 108.07 21.17
C GLN A 293 -30.52 107.92 19.72
N ALA A 294 -31.12 106.87 19.13
CA ALA A 294 -31.39 106.56 17.72
C ALA A 294 -30.27 105.91 16.92
#